data_AF-A0A7R9MJ02-F1
#
_entry.id   AF-A0A7R9MJ02-F1
#
_cell.length_a   1.000
_cell.length_b   1.000
_cell.length_c   1.000
_cell.angle_alpha   90.00
_cell.angle_beta   90.00
_cell.angle_gamma   90.00
#
_symmetry.space_group_name_H-M   'P 1'
#
loop_
_entity.id
_entity.type
_entity.pdbx_description
1 polymer ?
#
loop_
_entity_poly.entity_id
_entity_poly.type
_entity_poly.pdbx_seq_one_letter_code
_entity_poly.pdbx_strand_id
1 'polypeptide(L)'
;MRADPNIKWAASGTAIIQLISFYMLRDVTSFWQLFLMAYCFGGVLNVSLQMVIHEIVHNHAFGPSRPLATKILAIFVNLPIGIPFAGSHKKYHLLHHRYQGDDILDTDIPSNFEVKYFSKPFTNPCFTHCDQSYLNQSLS
;
A
#
# COMPACT_ATOMS: atom_id res chain seq x y z
N MET A 1 0.14 -21.13 0.97
CA MET A 1 0.89 -20.24 1.86
C MET A 1 0.58 -20.60 3.31
N ARG A 2 1.60 -20.69 4.17
CA ARG A 2 1.43 -21.01 5.60
C ARG A 2 0.96 -19.76 6.33
N ALA A 3 0.10 -19.93 7.33
CA ALA A 3 -0.31 -18.80 8.19
C ALA A 3 0.86 -18.40 9.08
N ASP A 4 1.18 -17.10 9.12
CA ASP A 4 2.17 -16.55 10.05
C ASP A 4 1.41 -15.99 11.27
N PRO A 5 1.61 -16.57 12.46
CA PRO A 5 0.91 -16.14 13.66
C PRO A 5 1.29 -14.74 14.13
N ASN A 6 2.39 -14.14 13.64
CA ASN A 6 2.85 -12.82 14.07
C ASN A 6 2.07 -11.69 13.39
N ILE A 7 1.58 -11.91 12.16
CA ILE A 7 0.91 -10.87 11.36
C ILE A 7 -0.33 -10.34 12.04
N LYS A 8 -1.13 -11.20 12.69
CA LYS A 8 -2.32 -10.74 13.43
C LYS A 8 -1.96 -9.78 14.57
N TRP A 9 -0.85 -10.01 15.26
CA TRP A 9 -0.39 -9.16 16.36
C TRP A 9 0.21 -7.86 15.86
N ALA A 10 1.03 -7.93 14.80
CA ALA A 10 1.55 -6.74 14.13
C ALA A 10 0.41 -5.86 13.61
N ALA A 11 -0.58 -6.45 12.95
CA ALA A 11 -1.74 -5.74 12.41
C ALA A 11 -2.55 -5.02 13.49
N SER A 12 -2.89 -5.73 14.57
CA SER A 12 -3.61 -5.12 15.69
C SER A 12 -2.77 -4.06 16.41
N GLY A 13 -1.48 -4.31 16.60
CA GLY A 13 -0.55 -3.38 17.24
C GLY A 13 -0.44 -2.06 16.47
N THR A 14 -0.16 -2.11 15.17
CA THR A 14 -0.03 -0.89 14.34
C THR A 14 -1.35 -0.12 14.27
N ALA A 15 -2.50 -0.81 14.18
CA ALA A 15 -3.81 -0.15 14.17
C ALA A 15 -4.11 0.58 15.49
N ILE A 16 -3.81 -0.06 16.63
CA ILE A 16 -3.98 0.55 17.96
C ILE A 16 -3.05 1.75 18.13
N ILE A 17 -1.78 1.62 17.73
CA ILE A 17 -0.82 2.73 17.78
C ILE A 17 -1.32 3.91 16.95
N GLN A 18 -1.83 3.68 15.73
CA GLN A 18 -2.40 4.74 14.90
C GLN A 18 -3.60 5.45 15.58
N LEU A 19 -4.50 4.70 16.21
CA LEU A 19 -5.65 5.27 16.94
C LEU A 19 -5.21 6.08 18.18
N ILE A 20 -4.21 5.57 18.94
CA ILE A 20 -3.63 6.30 20.07
C ILE A 20 -2.98 7.59 19.59
N SER A 21 -2.28 7.54 18.45
CA SER A 21 -1.64 8.72 17.84
C SER A 21 -2.66 9.80 17.51
N PHE A 22 -3.80 9.42 16.91
CA PHE A 22 -4.90 10.35 16.67
C PHE A 22 -5.48 10.93 17.96
N TYR A 23 -5.64 10.11 19.00
CA TYR A 23 -6.12 10.59 20.29
C TYR A 23 -5.15 11.59 20.93
N MET A 24 -3.84 11.33 20.89
CA MET A 24 -2.82 12.23 21.45
C MET A 24 -2.73 13.57 20.71
N LEU A 25 -2.99 13.59 19.40
CA LEU A 25 -2.93 14.80 18.60
C LEU A 25 -4.19 15.67 18.69
N ARG A 26 -5.24 15.23 19.40
CA ARG A 26 -6.54 15.92 19.44
C ARG A 26 -6.47 17.34 20.03
N ASP A 27 -5.55 17.57 20.97
CA ASP A 27 -5.44 18.82 21.72
C ASP A 27 -4.33 19.73 21.13
N VAL A 28 -3.65 19.30 20.06
CA VAL A 28 -2.62 20.10 19.38
C VAL A 28 -3.29 21.10 18.45
N THR A 29 -3.13 22.39 18.75
CA THR A 29 -3.72 23.50 17.97
C THR A 29 -2.77 24.10 16.92
N SER A 30 -1.47 23.82 17.02
CA SER A 30 -0.48 24.33 16.09
C SER A 30 -0.48 23.54 14.78
N PHE A 31 -0.82 24.22 13.69
CA PHE A 31 -0.83 23.64 12.34
C PHE A 31 0.50 22.99 11.95
N TRP A 32 1.63 23.66 12.24
CA TRP A 32 2.96 23.16 11.87
C TRP A 32 3.35 21.90 12.65
N GLN A 33 2.95 21.82 13.92
CA GLN A 33 3.17 20.61 14.72
C GLN A 33 2.30 19.46 14.22
N LEU A 34 1.02 19.71 13.92
CA LEU A 34 0.13 18.72 13.30
C LEU A 34 0.70 18.24 11.96
N PHE A 35 1.16 19.15 11.10
CA PHE A 35 1.74 18.83 9.80
C PHE A 35 2.98 17.94 9.94
N LEU A 36 3.93 18.31 10.80
CA LEU A 36 5.15 17.53 11.02
C LEU A 36 4.84 16.13 11.57
N MET A 37 3.94 16.04 12.56
CA MET A 37 3.54 14.78 13.17
C MET A 37 2.77 13.89 12.18
N ALA A 38 1.85 14.46 11.41
CA ALA A 38 1.12 13.73 10.38
C ALA A 38 2.05 13.21 9.28
N TYR A 39 3.01 14.01 8.84
CA TYR A 39 3.94 13.63 7.78
C TYR A 39 4.96 12.59 8.26
N CYS A 40 5.66 12.85 9.36
CA CYS A 40 6.73 11.98 9.83
C CYS A 40 6.20 10.72 10.53
N PHE A 41 5.23 10.87 11.44
CA PHE A 41 4.76 9.76 12.26
C PHE A 41 3.54 9.08 11.63
N GLY A 42 2.54 9.87 11.25
CA GLY A 42 1.34 9.36 10.57
C GLY A 42 1.67 8.70 9.23
N GLY A 43 2.58 9.29 8.44
CA GLY A 43 3.03 8.72 7.17
C GLY A 43 3.70 7.36 7.33
N VAL A 44 4.63 7.22 8.28
CA VAL A 44 5.34 5.95 8.55
C VAL A 44 4.37 4.86 9.00
N LEU A 45 3.46 5.19 9.92
CA LEU A 45 2.45 4.23 10.39
C LEU A 45 1.48 3.84 9.26
N ASN A 46 1.08 4.78 8.41
CA ASN A 46 0.20 4.50 7.28
C ASN A 46 0.86 3.60 6.22
N VAL A 47 2.14 3.79 5.93
CA VAL A 47 2.90 2.88 5.06
C VAL A 47 3.01 1.49 5.71
N SER A 48 3.28 1.42 7.02
CA SER A 48 3.32 0.16 7.76
C SER A 48 1.98 -0.59 7.71
N LEU A 49 0.86 0.09 7.90
CA LEU A 49 -0.48 -0.50 7.79
C LEU A 49 -0.75 -1.07 6.38
N GLN A 50 -0.35 -0.35 5.34
CA GLN A 50 -0.51 -0.82 3.95
C GLN A 50 0.30 -2.11 3.69
N MET A 51 1.53 -2.20 4.19
CA MET A 51 2.34 -3.42 4.10
C MET A 51 1.70 -4.61 4.81
N VAL A 52 1.17 -4.38 6.02
CA VAL A 52 0.49 -5.45 6.76
C VAL A 52 -0.79 -5.89 6.03
N ILE A 53 -1.55 -4.95 5.45
CA ILE A 53 -2.73 -5.28 4.64
C ILE A 53 -2.33 -6.10 3.40
N HIS A 54 -1.24 -5.73 2.72
CA HIS A 54 -0.68 -6.50 1.60
C HIS A 54 -0.44 -7.98 1.99
N GLU A 55 0.13 -8.23 3.16
CA GLU A 55 0.33 -9.61 3.63
C GLU A 55 -0.98 -10.31 4.05
N ILE A 56 -1.94 -9.56 4.62
CA ILE A 56 -3.25 -10.07 4.99
C ILE A 56 -4.06 -10.51 3.75
N VAL A 57 -3.96 -9.81 2.62
CA VAL A 57 -4.72 -10.17 1.40
C VAL A 57 -4.29 -11.52 0.81
N HIS A 58 -3.06 -11.95 1.06
CA HIS A 58 -2.55 -13.29 0.80
C HIS A 58 -3.05 -14.36 1.80
N ASN A 59 -3.92 -13.97 2.73
CA ASN A 59 -4.47 -14.79 3.80
C ASN A 59 -3.43 -15.31 4.81
N HIS A 60 -2.33 -14.58 5.02
CA HIS A 60 -1.30 -14.98 5.99
C HIS A 60 -1.76 -14.91 7.45
N ALA A 61 -2.76 -14.07 7.78
CA ALA A 61 -3.20 -13.87 9.17
C ALA A 61 -3.83 -15.10 9.83
N PHE A 62 -4.72 -15.81 9.12
CA PHE A 62 -5.42 -17.00 9.64
C PHE A 62 -5.34 -18.22 8.70
N GLY A 63 -4.63 -18.08 7.59
CA GLY A 63 -4.54 -19.10 6.56
C GLY A 63 -5.77 -19.18 5.64
N PRO A 64 -5.69 -20.02 4.59
CA PRO A 64 -6.78 -20.20 3.63
C PRO A 64 -8.02 -20.87 4.23
N SER A 65 -7.89 -21.57 5.36
CA SER A 65 -9.00 -22.27 6.02
C SER A 65 -10.00 -21.34 6.73
N ARG A 66 -9.64 -20.07 6.98
CA ARG A 66 -10.49 -19.11 7.72
C ARG A 66 -10.54 -17.73 7.03
N PRO A 67 -11.09 -17.65 5.80
CA PRO A 67 -11.08 -16.41 5.02
C PRO A 67 -11.94 -15.29 5.62
N LEU A 68 -13.00 -15.63 6.37
CA LEU A 68 -13.85 -14.65 7.05
C LEU A 68 -13.10 -13.93 8.18
N ALA A 69 -12.31 -14.66 8.98
CA ALA A 69 -11.51 -14.07 10.05
C ALA A 69 -10.45 -13.10 9.50
N THR A 70 -9.80 -13.46 8.39
CA THR A 70 -8.86 -12.59 7.67
C THR A 70 -9.54 -11.32 7.14
N LYS A 71 -10.76 -11.43 6.59
CA LYS A 71 -11.53 -10.26 6.12
C LYS A 71 -11.92 -9.32 7.25
N ILE A 72 -12.37 -9.85 8.39
CA ILE A 72 -12.74 -9.05 9.56
C ILE A 72 -11.51 -8.30 10.09
N LEU A 73 -10.37 -8.98 10.21
CA LEU A 73 -9.12 -8.34 10.60
C LEU A 73 -8.69 -7.27 9.59
N ALA A 74 -8.81 -7.51 8.29
CA ALA A 74 -8.50 -6.52 7.25
C ALA A 74 -9.39 -5.27 7.38
N ILE A 75 -10.69 -5.43 7.66
CA ILE A 75 -11.61 -4.30 7.90
C ILE A 75 -11.16 -3.52 9.14
N PHE A 76 -10.83 -4.20 10.24
CA PHE A 76 -10.36 -3.56 11.46
C PHE A 76 -9.07 -2.74 11.24
N VAL A 77 -8.08 -3.32 10.58
CA VAL A 77 -6.78 -2.69 10.28
C VAL A 77 -6.93 -1.53 9.29
N ASN A 78 -7.99 -1.55 8.47
CA ASN A 78 -8.29 -0.50 7.52
C ASN A 78 -9.02 0.71 8.15
N LEU A 79 -9.64 0.56 9.33
CA LEU A 79 -10.35 1.66 10.01
C LEU A 79 -9.49 2.92 10.22
N PRO A 80 -8.22 2.82 10.69
CA PRO A 80 -7.38 3.99 10.92
C PRO A 80 -6.94 4.70 9.63
N ILE A 81 -7.03 4.05 8.47
CA ILE A 81 -6.68 4.61 7.16
C ILE A 81 -7.82 5.52 6.63
N GLY A 82 -9.07 5.30 7.06
CA GLY A 82 -10.22 6.14 6.72
C GLY A 82 -10.77 5.99 5.30
N ILE A 83 -10.06 5.28 4.41
CA ILE A 83 -10.53 4.90 3.07
C ILE A 83 -10.58 3.37 2.93
N PRO A 84 -11.48 2.79 2.12
CA PRO A 84 -11.61 1.34 1.95
C PRO A 84 -10.48 0.72 1.12
N PHE A 85 -9.23 0.89 1.55
CA PHE A 85 -8.01 0.45 0.86
C PHE A 85 -7.94 -1.09 0.77
N ALA A 86 -8.18 -1.80 1.86
CA ALA A 86 -8.04 -3.26 1.91
C ALA A 86 -8.90 -4.02 0.87
N GLY A 87 -10.09 -3.51 0.54
CA GLY A 87 -10.97 -4.12 -0.44
C GLY A 87 -10.45 -3.97 -1.87
N SER A 88 -10.09 -2.74 -2.25
CA SER A 88 -9.53 -2.43 -3.57
C SER A 88 -8.19 -3.09 -3.76
N HIS A 89 -7.30 -2.98 -2.77
CA HIS A 89 -5.97 -3.56 -2.81
C HIS A 89 -6.03 -5.07 -3.03
N LYS A 90 -6.91 -5.80 -2.34
CA LYS A 90 -7.08 -7.24 -2.59
C LYS A 90 -7.45 -7.57 -4.03
N LYS A 91 -8.35 -6.79 -4.64
CA LYS A 91 -8.80 -7.02 -6.02
C LYS A 91 -7.67 -6.74 -7.02
N TYR A 92 -7.07 -5.56 -6.94
CA TYR A 92 -6.03 -5.12 -7.87
C TYR A 92 -4.74 -5.93 -7.71
N HIS A 93 -4.34 -6.23 -6.48
CA HIS A 93 -3.16 -7.05 -6.20
C HIS A 93 -3.26 -8.47 -6.78
N LEU A 94 -4.46 -9.08 -6.71
CA LEU A 94 -4.71 -10.37 -7.33
C LEU A 94 -4.75 -10.29 -8.86
N LEU A 95 -5.15 -9.15 -9.43
CA LEU A 95 -5.11 -8.91 -10.88
C LEU A 95 -3.66 -8.73 -11.34
N HIS A 96 -2.86 -7.92 -10.64
CA HIS A 96 -1.43 -7.76 -10.87
C HIS A 96 -0.72 -9.12 -10.90
N HIS A 97 -0.86 -9.93 -9.85
CA HIS A 97 -0.21 -11.26 -9.83
C HIS A 97 -0.74 -12.24 -10.88
N ARG A 98 -1.97 -12.04 -11.39
CA ARG A 98 -2.54 -12.90 -12.44
C ARG A 98 -2.10 -12.48 -13.84
N TYR A 99 -1.96 -11.18 -14.08
CA TYR A 99 -1.70 -10.56 -15.37
C TYR A 99 -0.41 -9.75 -15.35
N GLN A 100 0.59 -10.20 -14.59
CA GLN A 100 1.82 -9.45 -14.38
C GLN A 100 2.51 -9.15 -15.72
N GLY A 101 2.71 -7.87 -16.05
CA GLY A 101 3.27 -7.45 -17.34
C GLY A 101 2.26 -7.20 -18.47
N ASP A 102 0.95 -7.24 -18.19
CA ASP A 102 -0.10 -6.88 -19.14
C ASP A 102 -0.43 -5.38 -19.07
N ASP A 103 -0.22 -4.64 -20.17
CA ASP A 103 -0.36 -3.18 -20.24
C ASP A 103 -1.75 -2.62 -19.87
N ILE A 104 -2.79 -3.46 -19.82
CA ILE A 104 -4.18 -3.03 -19.58
C ILE A 104 -4.69 -3.53 -18.22
N LEU A 105 -4.34 -4.76 -17.85
CA LEU A 105 -4.87 -5.45 -16.66
C LEU A 105 -3.94 -5.38 -15.45
N ASP A 106 -2.65 -5.11 -15.66
CA ASP A 106 -1.68 -4.85 -14.61
C ASP A 106 -1.70 -3.37 -14.20
N THR A 107 -2.26 -3.07 -13.03
CA THR A 107 -2.33 -1.70 -12.53
C THR A 107 -0.99 -1.12 -12.07
N ASP A 108 0.05 -1.95 -11.99
CA ASP A 108 1.38 -1.52 -11.53
C ASP A 108 2.29 -1.11 -12.70
N ILE A 109 1.84 -1.29 -13.95
CA ILE A 109 2.57 -0.83 -15.14
C ILE A 109 2.32 0.68 -15.33
N PRO A 110 3.39 1.47 -15.50
CA PRO A 110 3.25 2.89 -15.75
C PRO A 110 2.52 3.13 -17.07
N SER A 111 1.60 4.09 -17.07
CA SER A 111 0.92 4.48 -18.29
C SER A 111 1.90 5.07 -19.31
N ASN A 112 1.58 4.96 -20.59
CA ASN A 112 2.40 5.56 -21.67
C ASN A 112 2.67 7.07 -21.47
N PHE A 113 1.74 7.77 -20.81
CA PHE A 113 1.93 9.18 -20.45
C PHE A 113 2.97 9.36 -19.34
N GLU A 114 2.90 8.56 -18.28
CA GLU A 114 3.87 8.59 -17.17
C GLU A 114 5.26 8.25 -17.66
N VAL A 115 5.40 7.20 -18.49
CA VAL A 115 6.66 6.83 -19.15
C VAL A 115 7.25 8.05 -19.88
N LYS A 116 6.48 8.72 -20.73
CA LYS A 116 6.95 9.88 -21.52
C LYS A 116 7.33 11.09 -20.66
N TYR A 117 6.68 11.29 -19.52
CA TYR A 117 6.92 12.45 -18.66
C TYR A 117 8.04 12.23 -17.63
N PHE A 118 8.15 11.01 -17.09
CA PHE A 118 9.14 10.62 -16.07
C PHE A 118 10.44 10.03 -16.64
N SER A 119 10.51 9.78 -17.95
CA SER A 119 11.75 9.43 -18.66
C SER A 119 12.76 10.58 -18.78
N LYS A 120 12.45 11.79 -18.29
CA LYS A 120 13.37 12.93 -18.40
C LYS A 120 14.34 12.96 -17.21
N PRO A 121 15.64 13.23 -17.45
CA PRO A 121 16.65 13.27 -16.39
C PRO A 121 16.40 14.32 -15.30
N PHE A 122 15.58 15.35 -15.60
CA PHE A 122 15.18 16.37 -14.63
C PHE A 122 14.05 15.92 -13.70
N THR A 123 13.19 14.99 -14.13
CA THR A 123 12.06 14.49 -13.33
C THR A 123 12.40 13.22 -12.56
N ASN A 124 13.25 12.33 -13.09
CA ASN A 124 13.69 11.15 -12.35
C ASN A 124 15.02 10.58 -12.89
N PRO A 125 16.18 10.93 -12.29
CA PRO A 125 17.48 10.53 -12.82
C PRO A 125 17.77 9.02 -12.72
N CYS A 126 17.00 8.27 -11.94
CA CYS A 126 17.19 6.83 -11.75
C CYS A 126 16.40 6.00 -12.78
N PHE A 127 15.30 6.53 -13.32
CA PHE A 127 14.42 5.83 -14.28
C PHE A 127 14.94 5.83 -15.72
N THR A 128 15.81 6.79 -16.07
CA THR A 128 16.35 6.95 -17.44
C THR A 128 17.10 5.71 -17.96
N HIS A 129 17.63 4.86 -17.06
CA HIS A 129 18.41 3.69 -17.46
C HIS A 129 17.58 2.43 -17.75
N CYS A 130 16.33 2.35 -17.28
CA CYS A 130 15.51 1.13 -17.39
C CYS A 130 14.54 1.16 -18.59
N ASP A 131 14.24 2.34 -19.14
CA ASP A 131 13.16 2.54 -20.12
C ASP A 131 13.61 2.46 -21.60
N GLN A 132 14.92 2.48 -21.85
CA GLN A 132 15.45 2.43 -23.23
C GLN A 132 15.05 1.13 -23.97
N SER A 133 14.75 0.05 -23.23
CA SER A 133 14.30 -1.23 -23.79
C SER A 133 12.79 -1.27 -24.08
N TYR A 134 11.94 -0.58 -23.31
CA TYR A 134 10.48 -0.59 -23.47
C TYR A 134 9.98 0.41 -24.52
N LEU A 135 10.58 1.61 -24.59
CA LEU A 135 10.27 2.60 -25.62
C LEU A 135 10.59 2.11 -27.04
N ASN A 136 11.58 1.22 -27.19
CA ASN A 136 11.94 0.65 -28.48
C ASN A 136 10.97 -0.46 -28.97
N GLN A 137 10.15 -1.04 -28.09
CA GLN A 137 9.14 -2.04 -28.47
C GLN A 137 7.77 -1.43 -28.81
N SER A 138 7.43 -0.26 -28.25
CA SER A 138 6.15 0.42 -28.53
C SER A 138 6.16 1.31 -29.78
N LEU A 139 7.35 1.54 -30.36
CA LEU A 139 7.56 2.34 -31.57
C LEU A 139 7.89 1.51 -32.83
N SER A 140 7.79 0.18 -32.76
CA SER A 140 7.91 -0.76 -33.89
C SER A 140 6.58 -1.39 -34.24
#